data_AF-A0A9D9WW70-F1
#
_entry.id   AF-A0A9D9WW70-F1
#
_cell.length_a   1.000
_cell.length_b   1.000
_cell.length_c   1.000
_cell.angle_alpha   90.00
_cell.angle_beta   90.00
_cell.angle_gamma   90.00
#
_symmetry.space_group_name_H-M   'P 1'
#
loop_
_entity.id
_entity.type
_entity.pdbx_description
1 polymer ?
#
loop_
_entity_poly.entity_id
_entity_poly.type
_entity_poly.pdbx_seq_one_letter_code
_entity_poly.pdbx_strand_id
1 'polypeptide(L)' 'MSVAAEAEQLALSLPLADRAKLAEKLIVSLPSPFVDEDDDWVEEALRRDREMDTDPETVMTHEEFFASLREHIK' A
#
# COMPACT_ATOMS: atom_id res chain seq x y z
N MET A 1 -4.38 -11.32 28.37
CA MET A 1 -4.08 -10.84 27.00
C MET A 1 -5.14 -11.39 26.07
N SER A 2 -5.40 -10.74 24.95
CA SER A 2 -6.29 -11.30 23.91
C SER A 2 -5.49 -12.23 23.00
N VAL A 3 -6.19 -13.16 22.34
CA VAL A 3 -5.58 -14.04 21.32
C VAL A 3 -4.91 -13.21 20.20
N ALA A 4 -5.49 -12.07 19.85
CA ALA A 4 -4.92 -11.15 18.87
C ALA A 4 -3.58 -10.55 19.34
N ALA A 5 -3.49 -10.09 20.60
CA ALA A 5 -2.26 -9.53 21.16
C ALA A 5 -1.14 -10.58 21.27
N GLU A 6 -1.48 -11.82 21.61
CA GLU A 6 -0.52 -12.93 21.66
C GLU A 6 -0.02 -13.30 20.25
N ALA A 7 -0.92 -13.33 19.26
CA ALA A 7 -0.56 -13.59 17.86
C ALA A 7 0.34 -12.47 17.27
N GLU A 8 0.06 -11.21 17.59
CA GLU A 8 0.89 -10.07 17.21
C GLU A 8 2.31 -10.19 17.78
N GLN A 9 2.42 -10.47 19.08
CA GLN A 9 3.71 -10.60 19.74
C GLN A 9 4.54 -11.76 19.16
N LEU A 10 3.90 -12.89 18.84
CA LEU A 10 4.54 -14.01 18.15
C LEU A 10 4.97 -13.62 16.73
N ALA A 11 4.12 -12.95 15.96
CA ALA A 11 4.44 -12.48 14.61
C ALA A 11 5.65 -11.54 14.61
N LEU A 12 5.73 -10.61 15.56
CA LEU A 12 6.85 -9.66 15.67
C LEU A 12 8.18 -10.34 16.03
N SER A 13 8.14 -11.51 16.67
CA SER A 13 9.32 -12.30 17.02
C SER A 13 9.92 -13.09 15.85
N LEU A 14 9.20 -13.21 14.72
CA LEU A 14 9.67 -13.96 13.56
C LEU A 14 10.80 -13.22 12.80
N PRO A 15 11.67 -13.95 12.08
CA PRO A 15 12.59 -13.36 11.12
C PRO A 15 11.87 -12.52 10.06
N LEU A 16 12.53 -11.48 9.54
CA LEU A 16 11.93 -10.54 8.58
C LEU A 16 11.24 -11.23 7.39
N ALA A 17 11.88 -12.24 6.80
CA ALA A 17 11.35 -12.97 5.65
C ALA A 17 10.05 -13.71 5.98
N ASP A 18 9.92 -14.25 7.19
CA ASP A 18 8.73 -14.98 7.62
C ASP A 18 7.61 -14.02 8.05
N ARG A 19 7.96 -12.85 8.60
CA ARG A 19 7.01 -11.76 8.81
C ARG A 19 6.39 -11.28 7.50
N ALA A 20 7.20 -11.09 6.46
CA ALA A 20 6.72 -10.67 5.13
C ALA A 20 5.73 -11.69 4.54
N LYS A 21 6.06 -12.99 4.60
CA LYS A 21 5.17 -14.06 4.15
C LYS A 21 3.88 -14.13 4.97
N LEU A 22 3.95 -13.90 6.28
CA LEU A 22 2.77 -13.88 7.14
C LEU A 22 1.88 -12.67 6.81
N ALA A 23 2.46 -11.49 6.58
CA ALA A 23 1.73 -10.30 6.19
C ALA A 23 0.99 -10.51 4.86
N GLU A 24 1.65 -11.07 3.85
CA GLU A 24 1.02 -11.43 2.56
C GLU A 24 -0.19 -12.36 2.76
N LYS A 25 -0.03 -13.43 3.55
CA LYS A 25 -1.13 -14.37 3.83
C LYS A 25 -2.30 -13.71 4.54
N LEU A 26 -2.02 -12.83 5.51
CA LEU A 26 -3.04 -12.09 6.23
C LEU A 26 -3.80 -11.17 5.26
N ILE A 27 -3.10 -10.40 4.43
CA ILE A 27 -3.70 -9.51 3.42
C ILE A 27 -4.60 -10.31 2.45
N VAL A 28 -4.11 -11.45 1.93
CA VAL A 28 -4.88 -12.32 1.03
C VAL A 28 -6.08 -12.98 1.73
N SER A 29 -6.01 -13.20 3.05
CA SER A 29 -7.10 -13.81 3.82
C SER A 29 -8.26 -12.86 4.11
N LEU A 30 -8.03 -11.55 3.98
CA LEU A 30 -9.10 -10.58 4.11
C LEU A 30 -10.05 -10.74 2.91
N PRO A 31 -11.38 -10.68 3.11
CA PRO A 31 -12.28 -10.43 1.98
C PRO A 31 -11.74 -9.18 1.28
N SER A 32 -11.51 -9.29 -0.04
CA SER A 32 -10.72 -8.38 -0.88
C SER A 32 -10.45 -7.01 -0.22
N PRO A 33 -9.20 -6.55 -0.06
CA PRO A 33 -8.87 -5.26 0.56
C PRO A 33 -9.45 -4.04 -0.18
N PHE A 34 -10.23 -4.26 -1.24
CA PHE A 34 -10.98 -3.30 -2.04
C PHE A 34 -12.51 -3.45 -1.89
N VAL A 35 -12.97 -4.25 -0.93
CA VAL A 35 -14.37 -4.26 -0.48
C VAL A 35 -14.43 -3.44 0.81
N ASP A 36 -13.77 -2.28 0.81
CA ASP A 36 -14.47 -1.12 1.34
C ASP A 36 -15.59 -0.89 0.32
N GLU A 37 -16.83 -1.04 0.78
CA GLU A 37 -18.06 -0.68 0.06
C GLU A 37 -18.16 0.83 -0.20
N ASP A 38 -17.12 1.59 0.12
CA ASP A 38 -17.00 3.00 -0.26
C ASP A 38 -16.32 3.05 -1.64
N ASP A 39 -17.11 3.34 -2.66
CA ASP A 39 -16.82 3.50 -4.09
C ASP A 39 -15.66 4.48 -4.45
N ASP A 40 -14.77 4.80 -3.51
CA ASP A 40 -13.89 5.97 -3.54
C ASP A 40 -12.57 5.72 -4.30
N TRP A 41 -12.02 4.51 -4.36
CA TRP A 41 -10.69 4.35 -5.01
C TRP A 41 -10.72 4.60 -6.53
N VAL A 42 -11.82 4.23 -7.21
CA VAL A 42 -12.01 4.51 -8.64
C VAL A 42 -12.31 5.99 -8.84
N GLU A 43 -13.19 6.56 -8.01
CA GLU A 43 -13.52 7.98 -8.07
C GLU A 43 -12.30 8.86 -7.80
N GLU A 44 -11.47 8.48 -6.84
CA GLU A 44 -10.20 9.12 -6.51
C GLU A 44 -9.17 8.97 -7.63
N ALA A 45 -9.08 7.78 -8.26
CA ALA A 45 -8.23 7.59 -9.42
C ALA A 45 -8.65 8.51 -10.58
N LEU A 46 -9.96 8.61 -10.85
CA LEU A 46 -10.52 9.49 -11.89
C LEU A 46 -10.43 10.98 -11.53
N ARG A 47 -10.48 11.33 -10.23
CA ARG A 47 -10.25 12.70 -9.76
C ARG A 47 -8.79 13.08 -9.99
N ARG A 48 -7.86 12.21 -9.61
CA ARG A 48 -6.41 12.42 -9.84
C ARG A 48 -6.11 12.56 -11.32
N ASP A 49 -6.63 11.68 -12.18
CA ASP A 49 -6.45 11.78 -13.63
C ASP A 49 -6.87 13.15 -14.20
N ARG A 50 -8.05 13.65 -13.78
CA ARG A 50 -8.52 14.98 -14.18
C ARG A 50 -7.67 16.13 -13.63
N GLU A 51 -7.14 15.99 -12.42
CA GLU A 51 -6.20 16.97 -11.85
C GLU A 51 -4.90 17.01 -12.63
N MET A 52 -4.39 15.86 -13.09
CA MET A 52 -3.21 15.79 -13.94
C MET A 52 -3.43 16.48 -15.29
N ASP A 53 -4.60 16.31 -15.89
CA ASP A 53 -4.97 17.01 -17.13
C ASP A 53 -5.11 18.53 -16.94
N THR A 54 -5.61 18.94 -15.77
CA THR A 54 -5.86 20.36 -15.45
C THR A 54 -4.59 21.10 -15.07
N ASP A 55 -3.72 20.48 -14.27
CA ASP A 55 -2.47 21.06 -13.81
C ASP A 55 -1.32 20.04 -13.88
N PRO A 56 -0.73 19.83 -15.08
CA PRO A 56 0.36 18.88 -15.28
C PRO A 56 1.63 19.18 -14.47
N GLU A 57 1.79 20.40 -13.94
CA GLU A 57 2.95 20.75 -13.11
C GLU A 57 2.86 20.15 -11.69
N THR A 58 1.69 19.67 -11.27
CA THR A 58 1.48 19.00 -9.99
C THR A 58 1.92 17.54 -9.98
N VAL A 59 2.29 16.99 -11.14
CA VAL A 59 2.75 15.60 -11.26
C VAL A 59 4.22 15.49 -11.58
N MET A 60 4.79 14.40 -11.10
CA MET A 60 6.16 14.02 -11.46
C MET A 60 6.19 13.51 -12.90
N THR A 61 7.17 13.95 -13.64
CA THR A 61 7.53 13.32 -14.90
C THR A 61 8.01 11.89 -14.68
N HIS A 62 7.99 11.10 -15.75
CA HIS A 62 8.54 9.74 -15.74
C HIS A 62 9.99 9.70 -15.23
N GLU A 63 10.82 10.66 -15.65
CA GLU A 63 12.22 10.73 -15.25
C GLU A 63 12.37 11.04 -13.75
N GLU A 64 11.58 11.98 -13.23
CA GLU A 64 11.57 12.34 -11.80
C GLU A 64 11.11 11.18 -10.92
N PHE A 65 10.09 10.43 -11.36
CA PHE A 65 9.62 9.25 -10.64
C PHE A 65 10.73 8.17 -10.51
N PHE A 66 11.43 7.87 -11.60
CA PHE A 66 12.52 6.89 -11.55
C PHE A 66 13.76 7.40 -10.81
N ALA A 67 13.98 8.72 -10.80
CA ALA A 67 15.04 9.31 -9.98
C ALA A 67 14.73 9.16 -8.49
N SER A 68 13.49 9.45 -8.05
CA SER A 68 13.10 9.35 -6.65
C SER A 68 13.16 7.90 -6.12
N LEU A 69 12.76 6.91 -6.92
CA LEU A 69 12.90 5.49 -6.57
C LEU A 69 14.37 5.10 -6.32
N ARG A 70 15.29 5.57 -7.16
CA ARG A 70 16.73 5.28 -7.01
C ARG A 70 17.33 5.90 -5.75
N GLU A 71 16.78 7.00 -5.27
CA GLU A 71 17.19 7.64 -4.01
C GLU A 71 16.71 6.87 -2.78
N HIS A 72 15.53 6.27 -2.85
CA HIS A 72 14.91 5.55 -1.72
C HIS A 72 15.28 4.06 -1.62
N ILE A 73 15.91 3.48 -2.65
CA ILE A 73 16.33 2.06 -2.69
C ILE A 73 17.83 1.90 -2.31
N LYS A 74 18.43 2.89 -1.65
CA LYS A 74 19.77 2.76 -1.01
C LYS A 74 19.66 2.21 0.40
#